data_AF-A0A8J8JMY3-F1
#
_entry.id   AF-A0A8J8JMY3-F1
#
_cell.length_a   1.000
_cell.length_b   1.000
_cell.length_c   1.000
_cell.angle_alpha   90.00
_cell.angle_beta   90.00
_cell.angle_gamma   90.00
#
_symmetry.space_group_name_H-M   'P 1'
#
loop_
_entity.id
_entity.type
_entity.pdbx_description
1 polymer ?
#
loop_
_entity_poly.entity_id
_entity_poly.type
_entity_poly.pdbx_seq_one_letter_code
_entity_poly.pdbx_strand_id
1 'polypeptide(L)'
;MTATDSGFPVARGAASGVCAWLGGYLLVYLLTASAVRTSTLAQLIASVTGGDEWRVVGWLFYGAHLSPSTVPELFGGETVNLVSAMNDVSALLVVVPPALLFLAGVAVRIGEPRLPTTAAAIHGLAVVLGYLPAALVGLILLTVDASGLSAGPTPVSAIGLVGVVYPAAFGPLGALVGNRL
;
A
#
# COMPACT_ATOMS: atom_id res chain seq x y z
N MET A 1 7.92 -21.32 29.54
CA MET A 1 7.77 -20.41 28.39
C MET A 1 8.80 -19.30 28.55
N THR A 2 9.97 -19.47 27.94
CA THR A 2 11.07 -18.48 27.97
C THR A 2 10.90 -17.50 26.82
N ALA A 3 11.27 -16.24 27.02
CA ALA A 3 10.97 -15.08 26.17
C ALA A 3 11.60 -15.08 24.76
N THR A 4 12.08 -16.22 24.27
CA THR A 4 12.77 -16.37 22.97
C THR A 4 11.86 -16.79 21.81
N ASP A 5 10.68 -17.33 22.08
CA ASP A 5 9.77 -17.83 21.01
C ASP A 5 8.85 -16.76 20.40
N SER A 6 8.75 -15.57 21.00
CA SER A 6 7.85 -14.50 20.53
C SER A 6 8.38 -13.74 19.31
N GLY A 7 9.66 -13.86 18.97
CA GLY A 7 10.28 -13.10 17.88
C GLY A 7 9.97 -13.62 16.48
N PHE A 8 9.83 -14.95 16.32
CA PHE A 8 9.64 -15.57 15.00
C PHE A 8 8.31 -15.19 14.32
N PRO A 9 7.15 -15.19 15.01
CA PRO A 9 5.88 -14.76 14.42
C PRO A 9 5.90 -13.28 14.01
N VAL A 10 6.58 -12.43 14.79
CA VAL A 10 6.72 -11.00 14.52
C VAL A 10 7.61 -10.75 13.30
N ALA A 11 8.76 -11.44 13.22
CA ALA A 11 9.67 -11.33 12.08
C ALA A 11 9.03 -11.79 10.77
N ARG A 12 8.32 -12.94 10.80
CA ARG A 12 7.58 -13.47 9.64
C ARG A 12 6.46 -12.52 9.21
N GLY A 13 5.73 -11.95 10.17
CA GLY A 13 4.72 -10.91 9.91
C GLY A 13 5.30 -9.68 9.24
N ALA A 14 6.36 -9.10 9.81
CA ALA A 14 7.01 -7.93 9.23
C ALA A 14 7.54 -8.21 7.82
N ALA A 15 8.22 -9.34 7.61
CA ALA A 15 8.70 -9.74 6.28
C ALA A 15 7.54 -9.85 5.26
N SER A 16 6.43 -10.49 5.65
CA SER A 16 5.25 -10.60 4.78
C SER A 16 4.63 -9.24 4.44
N GLY A 17 4.64 -8.29 5.39
CA GLY A 17 4.18 -6.92 5.17
C GLY A 17 5.05 -6.16 4.17
N VAL A 18 6.37 -6.24 4.30
CA VAL A 18 7.30 -5.64 3.32
C VAL A 18 7.09 -6.25 1.93
N CYS A 19 6.96 -7.58 1.85
CA CYS A 19 6.70 -8.28 0.59
C CYS A 19 5.37 -7.87 -0.04
N ALA A 20 4.30 -7.68 0.76
CA ALA A 20 3.02 -7.21 0.26
C ALA A 20 3.10 -5.79 -0.29
N TRP A 21 3.85 -4.90 0.37
CA TRP A 21 4.02 -3.53 -0.10
C TRP A 21 4.78 -3.49 -1.42
N LEU A 22 5.94 -4.17 -1.49
CA LEU A 22 6.75 -4.23 -2.71
C LEU A 22 6.02 -4.93 -3.86
N GLY A 23 5.38 -6.07 -3.57
CA GLY A 23 4.60 -6.82 -4.55
C GLY A 23 3.37 -6.03 -5.04
N GLY A 24 2.72 -5.28 -4.15
CA GLY A 24 1.58 -4.43 -4.49
C GLY A 24 1.97 -3.27 -5.39
N TYR A 25 3.04 -2.55 -5.04
CA TYR A 25 3.58 -1.50 -5.88
C TYR A 25 3.99 -2.04 -7.25
N LEU A 26 4.74 -3.15 -7.29
CA LEU A 26 5.17 -3.78 -8.53
C LEU A 26 3.98 -4.20 -9.40
N LEU A 27 2.96 -4.83 -8.80
CA LEU A 27 1.77 -5.25 -9.54
C LEU A 27 1.02 -4.04 -10.11
N VAL A 28 0.83 -2.97 -9.31
CA VAL A 28 0.21 -1.73 -9.81
C VAL A 28 1.05 -1.11 -10.93
N TYR A 29 2.37 -1.13 -10.83
CA TYR A 29 3.27 -0.67 -11.90
C TYR A 29 3.04 -1.46 -13.18
N LEU A 30 3.10 -2.79 -13.12
CA LEU A 30 2.91 -3.65 -14.28
C LEU A 30 1.52 -3.47 -14.93
N LEU A 31 0.48 -3.23 -14.13
CA LEU A 31 -0.89 -3.04 -14.61
C LEU A 31 -1.16 -1.65 -15.19
N THR A 32 -0.47 -0.61 -14.71
CA THR A 32 -0.83 0.78 -15.03
C THR A 32 0.22 1.54 -15.83
N ALA A 33 1.45 1.05 -15.96
CA ALA A 33 2.55 1.72 -16.65
C ALA A 33 2.16 2.19 -18.07
N SER A 34 1.46 1.35 -18.84
CA SER A 34 1.00 1.75 -20.19
C SER A 34 -0.01 2.89 -20.15
N ALA A 35 -1.00 2.82 -19.25
CA ALA A 35 -2.02 3.85 -19.10
C ALA A 35 -1.42 5.18 -18.61
N VAL A 36 -0.42 5.11 -17.71
CA VAL A 36 0.32 6.28 -17.23
C VAL A 36 1.07 6.97 -18.38
N ARG A 37 1.72 6.22 -19.28
CA ARG A 37 2.44 6.82 -20.41
C ARG A 37 1.53 7.49 -21.43
N THR A 38 0.31 6.97 -21.64
CA THR A 38 -0.62 7.52 -22.65
C THR A 38 -1.55 8.60 -22.09
N SER A 39 -1.76 8.63 -20.77
CA SER A 39 -2.70 9.57 -20.14
C SER A 39 -2.18 11.00 -20.11
N THR A 40 -2.99 11.95 -20.56
CA THR A 40 -2.68 13.39 -20.49
C THR A 40 -2.53 13.85 -19.04
N LEU A 41 -3.41 13.40 -18.14
CA LEU A 41 -3.32 13.76 -16.71
C LEU A 41 -2.01 13.25 -16.10
N ALA A 42 -1.64 12.00 -16.39
CA ALA A 42 -0.39 11.43 -15.92
C ALA A 42 0.83 12.15 -16.49
N GLN A 43 0.82 12.56 -17.77
CA GLN A 43 1.89 13.36 -18.37
C GLN A 43 2.00 14.76 -17.74
N LEU A 44 0.87 15.38 -17.40
CA LEU A 44 0.87 16.66 -16.69
C LEU A 44 1.46 16.52 -15.28
N ILE A 45 1.08 15.47 -14.54
CA ILE A 45 1.69 15.17 -13.24
C ILE A 45 3.17 14.84 -13.40
N ALA A 46 3.55 14.06 -14.42
CA ALA A 46 4.94 13.75 -14.71
C ALA A 46 5.75 15.03 -14.94
N SER A 47 5.19 16.05 -15.61
CA SER A 47 5.91 17.31 -15.85
C SER A 47 6.31 18.03 -14.55
N VAL A 48 5.53 17.90 -13.47
CA VAL A 48 5.86 18.48 -12.16
C VAL A 48 6.70 17.56 -11.28
N THR A 49 6.63 16.24 -11.48
CA THR A 49 7.44 15.26 -10.72
C THR A 49 8.82 15.02 -11.33
N GLY A 50 9.19 15.76 -12.39
CA GLY A 50 10.48 15.64 -13.08
C GLY A 50 10.53 14.61 -14.20
N GLY A 51 9.37 14.19 -14.72
CA GLY A 51 9.22 13.17 -15.77
C GLY A 51 9.12 11.74 -15.23
N ASP A 52 9.00 11.57 -13.92
CA ASP A 52 9.14 10.29 -13.26
C ASP A 52 7.83 9.47 -13.26
N GLU A 53 7.71 8.57 -14.25
CA GLU A 53 6.57 7.63 -14.38
C GLU A 53 6.31 6.84 -13.09
N TRP A 54 7.38 6.38 -12.45
CA TRP A 54 7.31 5.58 -11.22
C TRP A 54 6.65 6.34 -10.06
N ARG A 55 6.77 7.68 -10.01
CA ARG A 55 6.08 8.49 -9.00
C ARG A 55 4.58 8.52 -9.25
N VAL A 56 4.15 8.70 -10.49
CA VAL A 56 2.73 8.69 -10.86
C VAL A 56 2.08 7.34 -10.56
N VAL A 57 2.79 6.24 -10.88
CA VAL A 57 2.36 4.89 -10.49
C VAL A 57 2.27 4.74 -8.97
N GLY A 58 3.22 5.29 -8.22
CA GLY A 58 3.16 5.27 -6.76
C GLY A 58 1.93 6.01 -6.23
N TRP A 59 1.55 7.13 -6.83
CA TRP A 59 0.33 7.84 -6.45
C TRP A 59 -0.92 7.00 -6.74
N LEU A 60 -0.95 6.24 -7.84
CA LEU A 60 -1.99 5.26 -8.13
C LEU A 60 -2.03 4.12 -7.10
N PHE A 61 -0.86 3.63 -6.66
CA PHE A 61 -0.78 2.60 -5.63
C PHE A 61 -1.34 3.08 -4.28
N TYR A 62 -1.09 4.33 -3.88
CA TYR A 62 -1.71 4.93 -2.70
C TYR A 62 -3.22 5.17 -2.95
N GLY A 63 -3.59 5.63 -4.13
CA GLY A 63 -4.99 5.76 -4.56
C GLY A 63 -5.79 4.44 -4.50
N ALA A 64 -5.14 3.30 -4.76
CA ALA A 64 -5.74 1.98 -4.64
C ALA A 64 -6.12 1.61 -3.20
N HIS A 65 -5.50 2.25 -2.21
CA HIS A 65 -5.89 2.18 -0.80
C HIS A 65 -6.93 3.24 -0.41
N LEU A 66 -7.52 3.92 -1.40
CA LEU A 66 -8.41 5.07 -1.22
C LEU A 66 -7.71 6.28 -0.57
N SER A 67 -6.38 6.34 -0.60
CA SER A 67 -5.60 7.49 -0.15
C SER A 67 -5.48 8.52 -1.28
N PRO A 68 -6.10 9.70 -1.15
CA PRO A 68 -6.04 10.71 -2.19
C PRO A 68 -4.68 11.42 -2.20
N SER A 69 -4.33 11.99 -3.34
CA SER A 69 -3.08 12.72 -3.58
C SER A 69 -3.38 14.20 -3.86
N THR A 70 -2.52 15.07 -3.36
CA THR A 70 -2.54 16.49 -3.72
C THR A 70 -1.89 16.64 -5.09
N VAL A 71 -2.65 17.17 -6.05
CA VAL A 71 -2.15 17.52 -7.38
C VAL A 71 -1.77 19.02 -7.42
N PRO A 72 -0.85 19.42 -8.33
CA PRO A 72 -0.40 20.81 -8.43
C PRO A 72 -1.53 21.84 -8.58
N GLU A 73 -1.27 23.08 -8.17
CA GLU A 73 -2.23 24.21 -8.24
C GLU A 73 -2.78 24.51 -9.64
N LEU A 74 -2.12 24.06 -10.70
CA LEU A 74 -2.68 24.09 -12.06
C LEU A 74 -4.05 23.37 -12.16
N PHE A 75 -4.38 22.54 -11.17
CA PHE A 75 -5.64 21.83 -10.96
C PHE A 75 -6.41 22.32 -9.71
N GLY A 76 -6.16 23.53 -9.24
CA GLY A 76 -6.86 24.12 -8.08
C GLY A 76 -6.36 23.69 -6.70
N GLY A 77 -5.26 22.94 -6.62
CA GLY A 77 -4.70 22.45 -5.35
C GLY A 77 -5.58 21.38 -4.67
N GLU A 78 -6.48 20.76 -5.44
CA GLU A 78 -7.43 19.80 -4.91
C GLU A 78 -6.76 18.47 -4.57
N THR A 79 -7.35 17.77 -3.60
CA THR A 79 -6.98 16.40 -3.31
C THR A 79 -7.85 15.46 -4.13
N VAL A 80 -7.22 14.64 -4.97
CA VAL A 80 -7.93 13.72 -5.88
C VAL A 80 -7.44 12.30 -5.70
N ASN A 81 -8.33 11.32 -5.88
CA ASN A 81 -7.91 9.94 -6.02
C ASN A 81 -7.60 9.64 -7.49
N LEU A 82 -6.32 9.38 -7.79
CA LEU A 82 -5.86 9.16 -9.17
C LEU A 82 -6.50 7.93 -9.83
N VAL A 83 -6.86 6.89 -9.07
CA VAL A 83 -7.54 5.70 -9.61
C VAL A 83 -8.91 6.06 -10.16
N SER A 84 -9.61 7.00 -9.51
CA SER A 84 -10.90 7.50 -9.97
C SER A 84 -10.79 8.58 -11.05
N ALA A 85 -9.68 9.34 -11.06
CA ALA A 85 -9.47 10.45 -11.97
C ALA A 85 -8.96 10.01 -13.36
N MET A 86 -8.27 8.87 -13.44
CA MET A 86 -7.73 8.34 -14.70
C MET A 86 -8.69 7.34 -15.35
N ASN A 87 -9.31 7.72 -16.46
CA ASN A 87 -10.29 6.86 -17.16
C ASN A 87 -9.70 5.54 -17.70
N ASP A 88 -8.40 5.53 -18.04
CA ASP A 88 -7.71 4.35 -18.57
C ASP A 88 -7.20 3.41 -17.46
N VAL A 89 -7.39 3.76 -16.19
CA VAL A 89 -7.04 2.91 -15.05
C VAL A 89 -8.29 2.18 -14.58
N SER A 90 -8.20 0.86 -14.51
CA SER A 90 -9.32 0.04 -14.01
C SER A 90 -9.59 0.30 -12.54
N ALA A 91 -10.87 0.52 -12.19
CA ALA A 91 -11.32 0.61 -10.80
C ALA A 91 -11.00 -0.66 -9.99
N LEU A 92 -10.78 -1.81 -10.64
CA LEU A 92 -10.38 -3.06 -9.98
C LEU A 92 -9.01 -2.95 -9.28
N LEU A 93 -8.22 -1.91 -9.57
CA LEU A 93 -6.95 -1.66 -8.89
C LEU A 93 -7.12 -1.57 -7.35
N VAL A 94 -8.27 -1.11 -6.87
CA VAL A 94 -8.56 -1.01 -5.42
C VAL A 94 -8.64 -2.37 -4.71
N VAL A 95 -8.77 -3.46 -5.48
CA VAL A 95 -8.76 -4.84 -4.94
C VAL A 95 -7.34 -5.35 -4.71
N VAL A 96 -6.33 -4.75 -5.36
CA VAL A 96 -4.95 -5.22 -5.25
C VAL A 96 -4.41 -5.13 -3.82
N PRO A 97 -4.50 -3.98 -3.11
CA PRO A 97 -4.03 -3.91 -1.73
C PRO A 97 -4.68 -4.89 -0.76
N PRO A 98 -6.02 -4.98 -0.67
CA PRO A 98 -6.65 -5.90 0.29
C PRO A 98 -6.33 -7.35 -0.02
N ALA A 99 -6.24 -7.74 -1.30
CA ALA A 99 -5.88 -9.09 -1.70
C ALA A 99 -4.46 -9.47 -1.26
N LEU A 100 -3.46 -8.60 -1.51
CA LEU A 100 -2.07 -8.89 -1.14
C LEU A 100 -1.83 -8.85 0.36
N LEU A 101 -2.48 -7.94 1.09
CA LEU A 101 -2.41 -7.89 2.54
C LEU A 101 -3.08 -9.11 3.19
N PHE A 102 -4.19 -9.58 2.63
CA PHE A 102 -4.81 -10.84 3.03
C PHE A 102 -3.86 -12.01 2.79
N LEU A 103 -3.23 -12.11 1.62
CA LEU A 103 -2.24 -13.16 1.34
C LEU A 103 -1.02 -13.08 2.26
N ALA A 104 -0.54 -11.88 2.59
CA ALA A 104 0.50 -11.71 3.61
C ALA A 104 0.05 -12.23 4.97
N GLY A 105 -1.17 -11.92 5.39
CA GLY A 105 -1.78 -12.48 6.59
C GLY A 105 -1.82 -14.01 6.58
N VAL A 106 -2.26 -14.63 5.48
CA VAL A 106 -2.23 -16.10 5.31
C VAL A 106 -0.80 -16.61 5.50
N ALA A 107 0.16 -15.95 4.84
CA ALA A 107 1.57 -16.29 4.92
C ALA A 107 2.16 -16.18 6.33
N VAL A 108 1.56 -15.46 7.27
CA VAL A 108 2.01 -15.43 8.68
C VAL A 108 1.75 -16.77 9.40
N ARG A 109 0.67 -17.48 9.04
CA ARG A 109 0.16 -18.61 9.83
C ARG A 109 0.05 -19.93 9.09
N ILE A 110 0.15 -19.93 7.76
CA ILE A 110 0.10 -21.17 6.98
C ILE A 110 1.16 -22.17 7.43
N GLY A 111 0.74 -23.42 7.66
CA GLY A 111 1.61 -24.52 8.10
C GLY A 111 2.05 -24.47 9.58
N GLU A 112 1.50 -23.56 10.39
CA GLU A 112 1.80 -23.46 11.81
C GLU A 112 0.77 -24.20 12.69
N PRO A 113 1.12 -24.61 13.93
CA PRO A 113 0.18 -25.22 14.86
C PRO A 113 -1.02 -24.32 15.16
N ARG A 114 -2.24 -24.85 15.13
CA ARG A 114 -3.48 -24.05 15.28
C ARG A 114 -3.52 -23.30 16.60
N LEU A 115 -3.86 -22.01 16.52
CA LEU A 115 -4.11 -21.15 17.66
C LEU A 115 -5.60 -20.83 17.82
N PRO A 116 -6.04 -20.42 19.02
CA PRO A 116 -7.32 -19.76 19.21
C PRO A 116 -7.48 -18.57 18.25
N THR A 117 -8.71 -18.32 17.77
CA THR A 117 -9.02 -17.30 16.76
C THR A 117 -8.42 -15.93 17.09
N THR A 118 -8.56 -15.46 18.33
CA THR A 118 -8.03 -14.17 18.77
C THR A 118 -6.51 -14.10 18.66
N ALA A 119 -5.80 -15.16 19.05
CA ALA A 119 -4.33 -15.20 18.98
C ALA A 119 -3.84 -15.21 17.52
N ALA A 120 -4.52 -15.97 16.64
CA ALA A 120 -4.22 -15.97 15.21
C ALA A 120 -4.42 -14.59 14.57
N ALA A 121 -5.50 -13.89 14.93
CA ALA A 121 -5.75 -12.53 14.46
C ALA A 121 -4.66 -11.54 14.93
N ILE A 122 -4.23 -11.63 16.19
CA ILE A 122 -3.14 -10.80 16.74
C ILE A 122 -1.84 -11.04 15.98
N HIS A 123 -1.51 -12.28 15.62
CA HIS A 123 -0.32 -12.56 14.81
C HIS A 123 -0.41 -11.90 13.43
N GLY A 124 -1.60 -11.83 12.83
CA GLY A 124 -1.81 -11.11 11.57
C GLY A 124 -1.57 -9.60 11.66
N LEU A 125 -1.65 -8.99 12.84
CA LEU A 125 -1.29 -7.57 13.02
C LEU A 125 0.21 -7.32 12.83
N ALA A 126 1.06 -8.35 12.95
CA ALA A 126 2.49 -8.20 12.69
C ALA A 126 2.81 -7.79 11.23
N VAL A 127 1.86 -7.98 10.29
CA VAL A 127 1.96 -7.45 8.91
C VAL A 127 2.13 -5.93 8.90
N VAL A 128 1.45 -5.21 9.81
CA VAL A 128 1.55 -3.74 9.94
C VAL A 128 2.99 -3.32 10.20
N LEU A 129 3.76 -4.08 10.98
CA LEU A 129 5.13 -3.74 11.36
C LEU A 129 6.09 -3.68 10.17
N GLY A 130 5.79 -4.42 9.09
CA GLY A 130 6.56 -4.34 7.84
C GLY A 130 5.94 -3.38 6.82
N TYR A 131 4.61 -3.40 6.71
CA TYR A 131 3.90 -2.62 5.71
C TYR A 131 3.95 -1.11 6.01
N LEU A 132 3.79 -0.72 7.27
CA LEU A 132 3.79 0.70 7.67
C LEU A 132 5.13 1.39 7.36
N PRO A 133 6.30 0.87 7.79
CA PRO A 133 7.58 1.50 7.43
C PRO A 133 7.80 1.58 5.92
N ALA A 134 7.44 0.53 5.17
CA ALA A 134 7.53 0.55 3.71
C ALA A 134 6.63 1.63 3.10
N ALA A 135 5.41 1.80 3.62
CA ALA A 135 4.50 2.87 3.22
C ALA A 135 4.97 4.28 3.65
N LEU A 136 5.73 4.41 4.73
CA LEU A 136 6.36 5.68 5.08
C LEU A 136 7.50 6.03 4.12
N VAL A 137 8.34 5.05 3.80
CA VAL A 137 9.42 5.23 2.81
C VAL A 137 8.83 5.58 1.45
N GLY A 138 7.79 4.87 1.00
CA GLY A 138 7.08 5.19 -0.23
C GLY A 138 6.51 6.60 -0.22
N LEU A 139 5.86 7.03 0.87
CA LEU A 139 5.30 8.38 0.99
C LEU A 139 6.39 9.45 0.78
N ILE A 140 7.55 9.28 1.41
CA ILE A 140 8.68 10.21 1.28
C ILE A 140 9.20 10.25 -0.16
N LEU A 141 9.39 9.08 -0.80
CA LEU A 141 9.92 9.00 -2.16
C LEU A 141 8.97 9.55 -3.24
N LEU A 142 7.67 9.45 -2.99
CA LEU A 142 6.61 9.83 -3.91
C LEU A 142 6.17 11.29 -3.76
N THR A 143 6.54 11.94 -2.67
CA THR A 143 6.26 13.35 -2.43
C THR A 143 7.33 14.20 -3.11
N VAL A 144 6.90 15.21 -3.86
CA VAL A 144 7.79 16.18 -4.53
C VAL A 144 7.43 17.60 -4.12
N ASP A 145 8.44 18.46 -4.08
CA ASP A 145 8.24 19.91 -3.93
C ASP A 145 8.06 20.55 -5.30
N ALA A 146 6.87 21.06 -5.57
CA ALA A 146 6.53 21.78 -6.79
C ALA A 146 6.24 23.25 -6.44
N SER A 147 7.12 24.16 -6.86
CA SER A 147 6.95 25.62 -6.69
C SER A 147 6.65 26.07 -5.25
N GLY A 148 7.22 25.40 -4.25
CA GLY A 148 7.03 25.72 -2.83
C GLY A 148 5.82 25.03 -2.18
N LEU A 149 5.11 24.17 -2.91
CA LEU A 149 4.01 23.35 -2.41
C LEU A 149 4.28 21.86 -2.64
N SER A 150 3.87 21.05 -1.69
CA SER A 150 4.06 19.60 -1.73
C SER A 150 3.00 18.94 -2.62
N ALA A 151 3.43 18.12 -3.57
CA ALA A 151 2.57 17.30 -4.42
C ALA A 151 2.86 15.82 -4.20
N GLY A 152 1.82 15.01 -4.01
CA GLY A 152 1.97 13.61 -3.62
C GLY A 152 0.82 13.04 -2.81
N PRO A 153 0.91 11.77 -2.39
CA PRO A 153 -0.05 11.17 -1.48
C PRO A 153 -0.18 12.00 -0.21
N THR A 154 -1.40 12.24 0.25
CA THR A 154 -1.62 13.06 1.45
C THR A 154 -1.10 12.34 2.70
N PRO A 155 -0.26 12.97 3.55
CA PRO A 155 0.38 12.28 4.67
C PRO A 155 -0.60 11.61 5.64
N VAL A 156 -1.70 12.29 5.99
CA VAL A 156 -2.69 11.75 6.93
C VAL A 156 -3.33 10.46 6.40
N SER A 157 -3.75 10.44 5.13
CA SER A 157 -4.40 9.26 4.54
C SER A 157 -3.38 8.17 4.19
N ALA A 158 -2.17 8.55 3.77
CA ALA A 158 -1.07 7.62 3.53
C ALA A 158 -0.69 6.87 4.82
N ILE A 159 -0.51 7.58 5.93
CA ILE A 159 -0.16 6.94 7.20
C ILE A 159 -1.36 6.15 7.74
N GLY A 160 -2.54 6.79 7.78
CA GLY A 160 -3.74 6.20 8.35
C GLY A 160 -4.29 5.04 7.54
N LEU A 161 -4.66 5.26 6.27
CA LEU A 161 -5.29 4.24 5.44
C LEU A 161 -4.28 3.20 4.95
N VAL A 162 -3.25 3.65 4.21
CA VAL A 162 -2.28 2.75 3.56
C VAL A 162 -1.44 2.05 4.62
N GLY A 163 -0.87 2.80 5.55
CA GLY A 163 0.06 2.27 6.54
C GLY A 163 -0.58 1.49 7.69
N VAL A 164 -1.81 1.83 8.10
CA VAL A 164 -2.43 1.25 9.31
C VAL A 164 -3.73 0.51 9.00
N VAL A 165 -4.77 1.18 8.51
CA VAL A 165 -6.13 0.61 8.41
C VAL A 165 -6.16 -0.61 7.50
N TYR A 166 -5.58 -0.52 6.30
CA TYR A 166 -5.55 -1.64 5.36
C TYR A 166 -4.80 -2.86 5.92
N PRO A 167 -3.51 -2.78 6.32
CA PRO A 167 -2.81 -3.94 6.84
C PRO A 167 -3.41 -4.46 8.14
N ALA A 168 -3.94 -3.59 9.01
CA ALA A 168 -4.61 -4.00 10.25
C ALA A 168 -5.97 -4.67 10.01
N ALA A 169 -6.65 -4.39 8.91
CA ALA A 169 -7.90 -5.06 8.54
C ALA A 169 -7.63 -6.40 7.87
N PHE A 170 -6.80 -6.42 6.82
CA PHE A 170 -6.65 -7.59 5.94
C PHE A 170 -5.59 -8.59 6.43
N GLY A 171 -4.55 -8.13 7.14
CA GLY A 171 -3.54 -9.01 7.75
C GLY A 171 -4.16 -10.03 8.73
N PRO A 172 -4.96 -9.59 9.72
CA PRO A 172 -5.67 -10.51 10.62
C PRO A 172 -6.63 -11.46 9.90
N LEU A 173 -7.41 -10.98 8.93
CA LEU A 173 -8.33 -11.83 8.16
C LEU A 173 -7.58 -12.94 7.42
N GLY A 174 -6.45 -12.60 6.80
CA GLY A 174 -5.57 -13.58 6.18
C GLY A 174 -5.03 -14.60 7.18
N ALA A 175 -4.54 -14.13 8.33
CA ALA A 175 -3.97 -14.99 9.36
C ALA A 175 -4.99 -15.98 9.94
N LEU A 176 -6.27 -15.61 10.03
CA LEU A 176 -7.34 -16.52 10.43
C LEU A 176 -7.52 -17.67 9.43
N VAL A 177 -7.40 -17.41 8.15
CA VAL A 177 -7.47 -18.43 7.10
C VAL A 177 -6.19 -19.28 7.10
N GLY A 178 -5.01 -18.66 7.14
CA GLY A 178 -3.73 -19.35 7.25
C GLY A 178 -3.65 -20.26 8.48
N ASN A 179 -4.28 -19.90 9.60
CA ASN A 179 -4.34 -20.74 10.81
C ASN A 179 -5.16 -22.03 10.63
N ARG A 180 -5.91 -22.17 9.52
CA ARG A 180 -6.67 -23.39 9.20
C ARG A 180 -5.99 -24.26 8.14
N LEU A 181 -5.03 -23.69 7.41
CA LEU A 181 -4.26 -24.31 6.31
C LEU A 181 -2.96 -24.91 6.84
#